data_AF-A0A4Y2TP15-F1
#
_entry.id   AF-A0A4Y2TP15-F1
#
_cell.length_a   1.000
_cell.length_b   1.000
_cell.length_c   1.000
_cell.angle_alpha   90.00
_cell.angle_beta   90.00
_cell.angle_gamma   90.00
#
_symmetry.space_group_name_H-M   'P 1'
#
loop_
_entity.id
_entity.type
_entity.pdbx_description
1 polymer ?
#
loop_
_entity_poly.entity_id
_entity_poly.type
_entity_poly.pdbx_seq_one_letter_code
_entity_poly.pdbx_strand_id
1 'polypeptide(L)'
;MSIESNNWEELRRQARQLENEIDLKLVSFSKLGTSYGSQEYRNENSDTVPLLSSTNSDHMFETMALEIEQLLSKLTDVNDKMISYCQTQAVTGSTVAHTLQRHRDILQDCTHEFQKTKANIQARKEREQLLSSVRKDIDAYKSSSGLNRRTDLYLKEHDHLRNSEKMVDDQISIAVKTKEELLNQRIAMKAIQTKMTTLVSILLIPTIHYFLF
;
A
#
# COMPACT_ATOMS: atom_id res chain seq x y z
N MET A 1 -6.70 18.11 -58.50
CA MET A 1 -7.97 17.81 -57.78
C MET A 1 -7.98 16.45 -57.05
N SER A 2 -7.53 15.32 -57.62
CA SER A 2 -7.49 14.02 -56.90
C SER A 2 -6.30 13.84 -55.94
N ILE A 3 -5.12 14.40 -56.26
CA ILE A 3 -3.92 14.32 -55.40
C ILE A 3 -4.07 15.21 -54.14
N GLU A 4 -4.74 16.35 -54.26
CA GLU A 4 -4.95 17.31 -53.18
C GLU A 4 -5.93 16.76 -52.12
N SER A 5 -7.06 16.18 -52.56
CA SER A 5 -8.02 15.52 -51.66
C SER A 5 -7.39 14.34 -50.89
N ASN A 6 -6.44 13.64 -51.51
CA ASN A 6 -5.68 12.58 -50.84
C ASN A 6 -4.77 13.13 -49.72
N ASN A 7 -4.17 14.30 -49.90
CA ASN A 7 -3.29 14.91 -48.90
C ASN A 7 -4.05 15.35 -47.64
N TRP A 8 -5.26 15.91 -47.80
CA TRP A 8 -6.13 16.26 -46.66
C TRP A 8 -6.62 15.05 -45.87
N GLU A 9 -6.99 13.96 -46.55
CA GLU A 9 -7.38 12.71 -45.89
C GLU A 9 -6.17 12.07 -45.17
N GLU A 10 -4.97 12.14 -45.75
CA GLU A 10 -3.73 11.67 -45.14
C GLU A 10 -3.42 12.40 -43.83
N LEU A 11 -3.49 13.74 -43.83
CA LEU A 11 -3.28 14.55 -42.61
C LEU A 11 -4.29 14.22 -41.52
N ARG A 12 -5.57 14.04 -41.86
CA ARG A 12 -6.59 13.62 -40.88
C ARG A 12 -6.33 12.23 -40.33
N ARG A 13 -5.91 11.28 -41.18
CA ARG A 13 -5.56 9.93 -40.73
C ARG A 13 -4.37 9.99 -39.77
N GLN A 14 -3.35 10.78 -40.10
CA GLN A 14 -2.16 10.96 -39.26
C GLN A 14 -2.51 11.61 -37.92
N ALA A 15 -3.34 12.66 -37.91
CA ALA A 15 -3.80 13.32 -36.69
C ALA A 15 -4.53 12.32 -35.77
N ARG A 16 -5.49 11.56 -36.29
CA ARG A 16 -6.21 10.53 -35.51
C ARG A 16 -5.27 9.45 -34.95
N GLN A 17 -4.25 9.06 -35.71
CA GLN A 17 -3.29 8.06 -35.24
C GLN A 17 -2.46 8.61 -34.07
N LEU A 18 -1.98 9.86 -34.17
CA LEU A 18 -1.25 10.53 -33.10
C LEU A 18 -2.13 10.74 -31.87
N GLU A 19 -3.38 11.18 -32.04
CA GLU A 19 -4.36 11.33 -30.95
C GLU A 19 -4.54 10.02 -30.16
N ASN A 20 -4.75 8.90 -30.87
CA ASN A 20 -4.91 7.59 -30.23
C ASN A 20 -3.64 7.15 -29.50
N GLU A 21 -2.46 7.40 -30.08
CA GLU A 21 -1.18 7.04 -29.45
C GLU A 21 -0.93 7.88 -28.19
N ILE A 22 -1.24 9.18 -28.23
CA ILE A 22 -1.15 10.09 -27.09
C ILE A 22 -2.08 9.63 -25.97
N ASP A 23 -3.33 9.31 -26.27
CA ASP A 23 -4.31 8.85 -25.27
C ASP A 23 -3.84 7.57 -24.55
N LEU A 24 -3.38 6.57 -25.31
CA LEU A 24 -2.85 5.33 -24.75
C LEU A 24 -1.63 5.58 -23.84
N LYS A 25 -0.72 6.48 -24.24
CA LYS A 25 0.44 6.83 -23.42
C LYS A 25 0.04 7.66 -22.20
N LEU A 26 -0.93 8.56 -22.29
CA LEU A 26 -1.44 9.32 -21.15
C LEU A 26 -2.05 8.43 -20.07
N VAL A 27 -2.83 7.41 -20.47
CA VAL A 27 -3.37 6.41 -19.55
C VAL A 27 -2.23 5.68 -18.83
N SER A 28 -1.18 5.28 -19.56
CA SER A 28 -0.02 4.59 -18.99
C SER A 28 0.79 5.51 -18.06
N PHE A 29 0.98 6.75 -18.46
CA PHE A 29 1.69 7.79 -17.70
C PHE A 29 0.98 8.10 -16.37
N SER A 30 -0.35 8.23 -16.38
CA SER A 30 -1.16 8.40 -15.18
C SER A 30 -1.05 7.20 -14.22
N LYS A 31 -1.00 5.97 -14.75
CA LYS A 31 -0.78 4.76 -13.93
C LYS A 31 0.59 4.77 -13.25
N LEU A 32 1.66 5.16 -13.96
CA LEU A 32 2.97 5.34 -13.32
C LEU A 32 2.88 6.35 -12.18
N GLY A 33 2.20 7.49 -12.41
CA GLY A 33 2.02 8.52 -11.39
C GLY A 33 1.30 8.09 -10.12
N THR A 34 0.26 7.26 -10.26
CA THR A 34 -0.49 6.74 -9.10
C THR A 34 0.30 5.69 -8.31
N SER A 35 1.18 4.93 -8.97
CA SER A 35 2.00 3.90 -8.31
C SER A 35 2.99 4.48 -7.28
N TYR A 36 3.51 5.69 -7.49
CA TYR A 36 4.38 6.38 -6.52
C TYR A 36 3.75 6.53 -5.14
N GLY A 37 2.44 6.83 -5.06
CA GLY A 37 1.76 7.06 -3.77
C GLY A 37 1.39 5.80 -2.99
N SER A 38 1.35 4.62 -3.63
CA SER A 38 0.88 3.39 -2.99
C SER A 38 1.99 2.63 -2.25
N GLN A 39 3.25 3.00 -2.46
CA GLN A 39 4.41 2.35 -1.83
C GLN A 39 4.52 2.70 -0.33
N GLU A 40 3.93 3.82 0.10
CA GLU A 40 4.12 4.46 1.41
C GLU A 40 3.55 3.65 2.59
N TYR A 41 2.48 2.86 2.38
CA TYR A 41 1.80 2.15 3.47
C TYR A 41 2.27 0.71 3.68
N ARG A 42 3.10 0.15 2.80
CA ARG A 42 3.49 -1.26 2.88
C ARG A 42 4.81 -1.52 3.58
N ASN A 43 5.51 -0.48 4.02
CA ASN A 43 6.89 -0.64 4.44
C ASN A 43 7.25 0.02 5.77
N GLU A 44 6.60 -0.48 6.82
CA GLU A 44 7.01 -0.22 8.20
C GLU A 44 8.25 -1.04 8.63
N ASN A 45 8.78 -1.97 7.79
CA ASN A 45 9.73 -2.99 8.25
C ASN A 45 10.86 -3.41 7.28
N SER A 46 11.30 -2.59 6.33
CA SER A 46 12.37 -3.03 5.41
C SER A 46 13.36 -1.93 5.03
N ASP A 47 14.55 -2.02 5.64
CA ASP A 47 15.82 -1.42 5.19
C ASP A 47 16.27 -1.89 3.79
N THR A 48 15.41 -2.56 3.02
CA THR A 48 15.76 -3.15 1.72
C THR A 48 14.82 -2.74 0.58
N VAL A 49 14.22 -1.55 0.60
CA VAL A 49 13.73 -0.98 -0.68
C VAL A 49 14.96 -0.56 -1.46
N PRO A 50 15.30 -1.21 -2.59
CA PRO A 50 16.46 -0.81 -3.35
C PRO A 50 16.20 0.60 -3.87
N LEU A 51 17.07 1.57 -3.52
CA LEU A 51 17.09 2.91 -4.12
C LEU A 51 17.01 2.85 -5.65
N LEU A 52 17.55 1.76 -6.22
CA LEU A 52 17.50 1.41 -7.64
C LEU A 52 16.08 1.26 -8.22
N SER A 53 15.08 0.84 -7.43
CA SER A 53 13.70 0.74 -7.90
C SER A 53 13.06 2.11 -8.09
N SER A 54 13.41 3.08 -7.22
CA SER A 54 12.93 4.46 -7.30
C SER A 54 13.63 5.22 -8.43
N THR A 55 14.93 5.02 -8.63
CA THR A 55 15.65 5.61 -9.77
C THR A 55 15.19 5.04 -11.11
N ASN A 56 14.88 3.75 -11.19
CA ASN A 56 14.35 3.14 -12.42
C ASN A 56 12.95 3.66 -12.75
N SER A 57 12.06 3.78 -11.77
CA SER A 57 10.73 4.36 -12.00
C SER A 57 10.82 5.84 -12.41
N ASP A 58 11.81 6.58 -11.88
CA ASP A 58 12.07 7.97 -12.24
C ASP A 58 12.51 8.11 -13.69
N HIS A 59 13.46 7.28 -14.14
CA HIS A 59 13.91 7.28 -15.54
C HIS A 59 12.78 6.88 -16.50
N MET A 60 11.95 5.90 -16.14
CA MET A 60 10.79 5.51 -16.95
C MET A 60 9.76 6.65 -17.05
N PHE A 61 9.53 7.37 -15.96
CA PHE A 61 8.65 8.53 -15.94
C PHE A 61 9.15 9.64 -16.88
N GLU A 62 10.43 10.02 -16.75
CA GLU A 62 11.03 11.07 -17.59
C GLU A 62 11.01 10.69 -19.07
N THR A 63 11.34 9.43 -19.38
CA THR A 63 11.31 8.91 -20.75
C THR A 63 9.91 8.99 -21.34
N MET A 64 8.89 8.55 -20.60
CA MET A 64 7.50 8.59 -21.08
C MET A 64 6.98 10.01 -21.22
N ALA A 65 7.37 10.93 -20.32
CA ALA A 65 7.05 12.35 -20.44
C ALA A 65 7.61 12.95 -21.72
N LEU A 66 8.89 12.69 -22.03
CA LEU A 66 9.54 13.15 -23.25
C LEU A 66 8.88 12.58 -24.52
N GLU A 67 8.50 11.30 -24.50
CA GLU A 67 7.79 10.68 -25.62
C GLU A 67 6.43 11.34 -25.88
N ILE A 68 5.66 11.63 -24.82
CA ILE A 68 4.37 12.32 -24.95
C ILE A 68 4.56 13.74 -25.46
N GLU A 69 5.56 14.48 -24.97
CA GLU A 69 5.90 15.82 -25.48
C GLU A 69 6.24 15.80 -26.97
N GLN A 70 7.01 14.80 -27.42
CA GLN A 70 7.33 14.62 -28.84
C GLN A 70 6.09 14.30 -29.68
N LEU A 71 5.18 13.47 -29.18
CA LEU A 71 3.92 13.16 -29.88
C LEU A 71 3.00 14.38 -29.96
N LEU A 72 2.87 15.15 -28.88
CA LEU A 72 2.11 16.40 -28.85
C LEU A 72 2.70 17.43 -29.82
N SER A 73 4.03 17.55 -29.89
CA SER A 73 4.70 18.41 -30.87
C SER A 73 4.37 17.98 -32.31
N LYS A 74 4.44 16.68 -32.61
CA LYS A 74 4.09 16.15 -33.93
C LYS A 74 2.62 16.39 -34.28
N LEU A 75 1.71 16.25 -33.32
CA LEU A 75 0.29 16.51 -33.53
C LEU A 75 0.03 18.00 -33.79
N THR A 76 0.73 18.88 -33.09
CA THR A 76 0.73 20.33 -33.37
C THR A 76 1.16 20.61 -34.81
N ASP A 77 2.29 20.03 -35.26
CA ASP A 77 2.78 20.22 -36.63
C ASP A 77 1.79 19.73 -37.69
N VAL A 78 1.12 18.59 -37.44
CA VAL A 78 0.08 18.06 -38.35
C VAL A 78 -1.14 18.99 -38.37
N ASN A 79 -1.58 19.47 -37.22
CA ASN A 79 -2.67 20.44 -37.13
C ASN A 79 -2.33 21.76 -37.86
N ASP A 80 -1.10 22.26 -37.75
CA ASP A 80 -0.64 23.46 -38.45
C ASP A 80 -0.60 23.28 -39.98
N LYS A 81 -0.19 22.09 -40.45
CA LYS A 81 -0.28 21.72 -41.87
C LYS A 81 -1.73 21.65 -42.35
N MET A 82 -2.64 21.13 -41.53
CA MET A 82 -4.08 21.09 -41.82
C MET A 82 -4.68 22.50 -41.90
N ILE A 83 -4.29 23.41 -41.00
CA ILE A 83 -4.71 24.82 -41.02
C ILE A 83 -4.20 25.49 -42.31
N SER A 84 -2.91 25.33 -42.60
CA SER A 84 -2.27 25.91 -43.79
C SER A 84 -2.95 25.43 -45.07
N TYR A 85 -3.26 24.12 -45.17
CA TYR A 85 -3.98 23.54 -46.29
C TYR A 85 -5.37 24.19 -46.49
N CYS A 86 -6.12 24.42 -45.41
CA CYS A 86 -7.43 25.09 -45.50
C CYS A 86 -7.31 26.54 -45.99
N GLN A 87 -6.26 27.25 -45.56
CA GLN A 87 -6.02 28.65 -45.93
C GLN A 87 -5.56 28.80 -47.39
N THR A 88 -4.68 27.91 -47.87
CA THR A 88 -4.16 27.98 -49.25
C THR A 88 -5.18 27.57 -50.30
N GLN A 89 -6.06 26.61 -49.98
CA GLN A 89 -6.99 26.03 -50.96
C GLN A 89 -8.33 26.77 -51.04
N ALA A 90 -8.58 27.78 -50.18
CA ALA A 90 -9.89 28.43 -50.00
C ALA A 90 -11.06 27.43 -49.80
N VAL A 91 -10.76 26.22 -49.30
CA VAL A 91 -11.75 25.18 -49.03
C VAL A 91 -12.38 25.48 -47.67
N THR A 92 -13.30 26.43 -47.62
CA THR A 92 -14.08 26.79 -46.42
C THR A 92 -15.41 26.04 -46.41
N GLY A 93 -15.36 24.72 -46.48
CA GLY A 93 -16.54 23.89 -46.20
C GLY A 93 -16.80 23.84 -44.70
N SER A 94 -18.04 24.05 -44.26
CA SER A 94 -18.45 23.97 -42.84
C SER A 94 -17.95 22.70 -42.13
N THR A 95 -17.92 21.57 -42.86
CA THR A 95 -17.42 20.27 -42.37
C THR A 95 -15.90 20.25 -42.13
N VAL A 96 -15.12 20.91 -42.99
CA VAL A 96 -13.65 21.01 -42.86
C VAL A 96 -13.28 21.89 -41.68
N ALA A 97 -13.96 23.04 -41.54
CA ALA A 97 -13.78 23.95 -40.40
C ALA A 97 -14.12 23.27 -39.07
N HIS A 98 -15.24 22.55 -38.99
CA HIS A 98 -15.61 21.80 -37.78
C HIS A 98 -14.61 20.69 -37.45
N THR A 99 -14.12 19.96 -38.47
CA THR A 99 -13.12 18.91 -38.25
C THR A 99 -11.82 19.47 -37.69
N LEU A 100 -11.36 20.61 -38.22
CA LEU A 100 -10.16 21.28 -37.75
C LEU A 100 -10.32 21.80 -36.32
N GLN A 101 -11.48 22.37 -35.99
CA GLN A 101 -11.78 22.81 -34.64
C GLN A 101 -11.70 21.62 -33.66
N ARG A 102 -12.31 20.48 -34.00
CA ARG A 102 -12.24 19.27 -33.19
C ARG A 102 -10.81 18.80 -32.95
N HIS A 103 -9.95 18.81 -33.96
CA HIS A 103 -8.54 18.41 -33.80
C HIS A 103 -7.75 19.38 -32.92
N ARG A 104 -8.09 20.67 -32.93
CA ARG A 104 -7.51 21.67 -32.01
C ARG A 104 -7.97 21.45 -30.57
N ASP A 105 -9.27 21.21 -30.38
CA ASP A 105 -9.85 20.97 -29.06
C ASP A 105 -9.24 19.71 -28.43
N ILE A 106 -9.11 18.62 -29.20
CA ILE A 106 -8.47 17.38 -28.74
C ILE A 106 -7.00 17.61 -28.37
N LEU A 107 -6.23 18.31 -29.23
CA LEU A 107 -4.83 18.63 -28.93
C LEU A 107 -4.70 19.44 -27.62
N GLN A 108 -5.59 20.41 -27.42
CA GLN A 108 -5.62 21.23 -26.21
C GLN A 108 -5.95 20.39 -24.98
N ASP A 109 -6.96 19.52 -25.06
CA ASP A 109 -7.37 18.62 -23.99
C ASP A 109 -6.24 17.63 -23.63
N CYS A 110 -5.62 16.99 -24.61
CA CYS A 110 -4.48 16.10 -24.41
C CYS A 110 -3.29 16.83 -23.75
N THR A 111 -2.99 18.06 -24.19
CA THR A 111 -1.91 18.87 -23.63
C THR A 111 -2.20 19.26 -22.19
N HIS A 112 -3.43 19.68 -21.90
CA HIS A 112 -3.84 20.06 -20.55
C HIS A 112 -3.80 18.85 -19.60
N GLU A 113 -4.35 17.70 -20.00
CA GLU A 113 -4.32 16.49 -19.18
C GLU A 113 -2.89 15.98 -18.97
N PHE A 114 -2.01 16.08 -19.97
CA PHE A 114 -0.58 15.79 -19.82
C PHE A 114 0.07 16.67 -18.74
N GLN A 115 -0.08 17.99 -18.87
CA GLN A 115 0.53 18.95 -17.93
C GLN A 115 0.01 18.77 -16.50
N LYS A 116 -1.30 18.60 -16.36
CA LYS A 116 -1.96 18.33 -15.07
C LYS A 116 -1.44 17.04 -14.44
N THR A 117 -1.32 15.97 -15.21
CA THR A 117 -0.80 14.68 -14.74
C THR A 117 0.67 14.81 -14.34
N LYS A 118 1.50 15.43 -15.19
CA LYS A 118 2.93 15.68 -14.91
C LYS A 118 3.12 16.50 -13.63
N ALA A 119 2.38 17.59 -13.47
CA ALA A 119 2.42 18.44 -12.28
C ALA A 119 1.98 17.69 -11.01
N ASN A 120 0.92 16.87 -11.09
CA ASN A 120 0.47 16.07 -9.96
C ASN A 120 1.54 15.09 -9.49
N ILE A 121 2.20 14.42 -10.43
CA ILE A 121 3.24 13.43 -10.14
C ILE A 121 4.48 14.11 -9.55
N GLN A 122 4.89 15.24 -10.14
CA GLN A 122 6.02 16.03 -9.63
C GLN A 122 5.77 16.51 -8.19
N ALA A 123 4.57 17.02 -7.89
CA ALA A 123 4.21 17.45 -6.53
C ALA A 123 4.24 16.28 -5.52
N ARG A 124 3.82 15.08 -5.93
CA ARG A 124 3.92 13.87 -5.10
C ARG A 124 5.38 13.48 -4.85
N LYS A 125 6.21 13.52 -5.89
CA LYS A 125 7.64 13.21 -5.80
C LYS A 125 8.38 14.19 -4.86
N GLU A 126 8.12 15.49 -4.98
CA GLU A 126 8.69 16.51 -4.10
C GLU A 126 8.27 16.28 -2.65
N ARG A 127 6.98 15.96 -2.42
CA ARG A 127 6.49 15.58 -1.08
C ARG A 127 7.23 14.37 -0.52
N GLU A 128 7.46 13.34 -1.33
CA GLU A 128 8.19 12.13 -0.91
C GLU A 128 9.65 12.45 -0.53
N GLN A 129 10.33 13.27 -1.33
CA GLN A 129 11.71 13.69 -1.05
C GLN A 129 11.80 14.46 0.28
N LEU A 130 10.85 15.36 0.54
CA LEU A 130 10.77 16.10 1.80
C LEU A 130 10.52 15.16 2.99
N LEU A 131 9.56 14.23 2.89
CA LEU A 131 9.27 13.26 3.94
C LEU A 131 10.44 12.31 4.21
N SER A 132 11.15 11.89 3.16
CA SER A 132 12.37 11.08 3.28
C SER A 132 13.47 11.84 4.04
N SER A 133 13.66 13.12 3.75
CA SER A 133 14.61 13.99 4.47
C SER A 133 14.24 14.12 5.94
N VAL A 134 12.97 14.47 6.23
CA VAL A 134 12.48 14.62 7.60
C VAL A 134 12.63 13.31 8.39
N ARG A 135 12.37 12.17 7.77
CA ARG A 135 12.54 10.87 8.45
C ARG A 135 14.00 10.59 8.78
N LYS A 136 14.92 10.86 7.85
CA LYS A 136 16.37 10.75 8.11
C LYS A 136 16.81 11.68 9.25
N ASP A 137 16.30 12.91 9.30
CA ASP A 137 16.60 13.86 10.37
C ASP A 137 16.04 13.40 11.72
N ILE A 138 14.82 12.85 11.75
CA ILE A 138 14.21 12.27 12.95
C ILE A 138 15.03 11.06 13.44
N ASP A 139 15.41 10.16 12.54
CA ASP A 139 16.18 8.97 12.88
C ASP A 139 17.59 9.36 13.36
N ALA A 140 18.22 10.37 12.75
CA ALA A 140 19.47 10.94 13.20
C ALA A 140 19.33 11.62 14.59
N TYR A 141 18.23 12.33 14.86
CA TYR A 141 17.95 12.94 16.16
C TYR A 141 17.70 11.89 17.25
N LYS A 142 16.91 10.86 16.96
CA LYS A 142 16.71 9.71 17.87
C LYS A 142 18.01 8.96 18.15
N SER A 143 18.87 8.80 17.14
CA SER A 143 20.15 8.10 17.28
C SER A 143 21.21 8.93 18.00
N SER A 144 21.23 10.25 17.81
CA SER A 144 22.19 11.17 18.43
C SER A 144 21.82 11.55 19.87
N SER A 145 20.53 11.55 20.22
CA SER A 145 20.07 11.77 21.60
C SER A 145 20.21 10.50 22.46
N GLY A 146 21.45 10.08 22.71
CA GLY A 146 21.78 8.91 23.55
C GLY A 146 21.18 8.97 24.96
N LEU A 147 20.85 10.16 25.48
CA LEU A 147 20.16 10.33 26.76
C LEU A 147 18.67 9.91 26.70
N ASN A 148 17.96 10.21 25.59
CA ASN A 148 16.56 9.80 25.40
C ASN A 148 16.47 8.29 25.15
N ARG A 149 17.39 7.72 24.37
CA ARG A 149 17.43 6.26 24.15
C ARG A 149 17.58 5.48 25.45
N ARG A 150 18.36 6.01 26.41
CA ARG A 150 18.53 5.40 27.72
C ARG A 150 17.28 5.55 28.59
N THR A 151 16.63 6.70 28.58
CA THR A 151 15.37 6.93 29.30
C THR A 151 14.22 6.06 28.74
N ASP A 152 14.07 5.98 27.43
CA ASP A 152 13.06 5.14 26.76
C ASP A 152 13.30 3.65 27.03
N LEU A 153 14.57 3.22 27.08
CA LEU A 153 14.95 1.86 27.46
C LEU A 153 14.47 1.55 28.89
N TYR A 154 14.74 2.45 29.84
CA TYR A 154 14.31 2.27 31.23
C TYR A 154 12.79 2.30 31.39
N LEU A 155 12.08 3.16 30.65
CA LEU A 155 10.62 3.16 30.64
C LEU A 155 10.07 1.82 30.13
N LYS A 156 10.61 1.34 29.00
CA LYS A 156 10.22 0.05 28.42
C LYS A 156 10.54 -1.12 29.34
N GLU A 157 11.69 -1.09 30.01
CA GLU A 157 12.06 -2.08 31.02
C GLU A 157 11.09 -2.07 32.20
N HIS A 158 10.71 -0.88 32.69
CA HIS A 158 9.73 -0.74 33.76
C HIS A 158 8.37 -1.32 33.36
N ASP A 159 7.89 -1.04 32.14
CA ASP A 159 6.65 -1.64 31.64
C ASP A 159 6.76 -3.18 31.57
N HIS A 160 7.89 -3.72 31.10
CA HIS A 160 8.13 -5.16 31.10
C HIS A 160 8.15 -5.76 32.51
N LEU A 161 8.78 -5.10 33.48
CA LEU A 161 8.80 -5.52 34.88
C LEU A 161 7.39 -5.55 35.47
N ARG A 162 6.59 -4.50 35.23
CA ARG A 162 5.21 -4.41 35.71
C ARG A 162 4.31 -5.49 35.08
N ASN A 163 4.49 -5.78 33.80
CA ASN A 163 3.81 -6.89 33.13
C ASN A 163 4.24 -8.25 33.69
N SER A 164 5.53 -8.42 33.97
CA SER A 164 6.06 -9.63 34.59
C SER A 164 5.53 -9.82 36.00
N GLU A 165 5.47 -8.76 36.81
CA GLU A 165 4.91 -8.77 38.16
C GLU A 165 3.45 -9.25 38.15
N LYS A 166 2.62 -8.66 37.27
CA LYS A 166 1.23 -9.10 37.10
C LYS A 166 1.11 -10.57 36.70
N MET A 167 1.95 -11.03 35.76
CA MET A 167 1.95 -12.43 35.33
C MET A 167 2.35 -13.39 36.48
N VAL A 168 3.32 -12.99 37.31
CA VAL A 168 3.73 -13.75 38.49
C VAL A 168 2.60 -13.80 39.52
N ASP A 169 1.91 -12.69 39.77
CA ASP A 169 0.74 -12.66 40.68
C ASP A 169 -0.38 -13.57 40.18
N ASP A 170 -0.65 -13.58 38.88
CA ASP A 170 -1.63 -14.49 38.28
C ASP A 170 -1.21 -15.97 38.47
N GLN A 171 0.07 -16.29 38.28
CA GLN A 171 0.59 -17.64 38.52
C GLN A 171 0.54 -18.05 40.00
N ILE A 172 0.84 -17.13 40.93
CA ILE A 172 0.72 -17.36 42.37
C ILE A 172 -0.75 -17.62 42.73
N SER A 173 -1.66 -16.82 42.20
CA SER A 173 -3.11 -16.99 42.41
C SER A 173 -3.60 -18.35 41.93
N ILE A 174 -3.16 -18.78 40.74
CA ILE A 174 -3.46 -20.12 40.22
C ILE A 174 -2.88 -21.20 41.13
N ALA A 175 -1.61 -21.09 41.52
CA ALA A 175 -0.95 -22.09 42.37
C ALA A 175 -1.62 -22.22 43.74
N VAL A 176 -2.06 -21.11 44.35
CA VAL A 176 -2.79 -21.11 45.62
C VAL A 176 -4.14 -21.81 45.46
N LYS A 177 -4.90 -21.49 44.40
CA LYS A 177 -6.18 -22.16 44.11
C LYS A 177 -5.99 -23.66 43.87
N THR A 178 -4.97 -24.06 43.10
CA THR A 178 -4.67 -25.48 42.86
C THR A 178 -4.27 -26.19 44.15
N LYS A 179 -3.48 -25.55 45.02
CA LYS A 179 -3.13 -26.11 46.33
C LYS A 179 -4.37 -26.34 47.18
N GLU A 180 -5.27 -25.37 47.26
CA GLU A 180 -6.52 -25.49 48.01
C GLU A 180 -7.41 -26.61 47.46
N GLU A 181 -7.55 -26.69 46.14
CA GLU A 181 -8.29 -27.75 45.46
C GLU A 181 -7.69 -29.14 45.75
N LEU A 182 -6.37 -29.31 45.69
CA LEU A 182 -5.69 -30.57 46.04
C LEU A 182 -5.89 -30.96 47.51
N LEU A 183 -5.91 -29.98 48.42
CA LEU A 183 -6.21 -30.23 49.84
C LEU A 183 -7.66 -30.70 50.03
N ASN A 184 -8.61 -30.05 49.35
CA ASN A 184 -10.02 -30.46 49.36
C ASN A 184 -10.20 -31.87 48.80
N GLN A 185 -9.55 -32.18 47.67
CA GLN A 185 -9.52 -33.53 47.09
C GLN A 185 -8.93 -34.56 48.05
N ARG A 186 -7.85 -34.23 48.78
CA ARG A 186 -7.27 -35.12 49.80
C ARG A 186 -8.25 -35.40 50.93
N ILE A 187 -8.99 -34.40 51.40
CA ILE A 187 -10.02 -34.56 52.45
C ILE A 187 -11.14 -35.46 51.93
N ALA A 188 -11.61 -35.22 50.71
CA ALA A 188 -12.64 -36.04 50.07
C ALA A 188 -12.19 -37.51 49.91
N MET A 189 -10.95 -37.75 49.46
CA MET A 189 -10.39 -39.11 49.36
C MET A 189 -10.29 -39.79 50.73
N LYS A 190 -9.88 -39.07 51.78
CA LYS A 190 -9.89 -39.62 53.14
C LYS A 190 -11.31 -39.99 53.58
N ALA A 191 -12.31 -39.17 53.28
CA ALA A 191 -13.70 -39.48 53.60
C ALA A 191 -14.20 -40.72 52.83
N ILE A 192 -13.85 -40.84 51.56
CA ILE A 192 -14.15 -42.03 50.73
C ILE A 192 -13.47 -43.27 51.33
N GLN A 193 -12.18 -43.17 51.69
CA GLN A 193 -11.44 -44.26 52.31
C GLN A 193 -12.12 -44.73 53.60
N THR A 194 -12.49 -43.81 54.49
CA THR A 194 -13.20 -44.15 55.73
C THR A 194 -14.53 -44.86 55.43
N LYS A 195 -15.34 -44.33 54.50
CA LYS A 195 -16.60 -44.99 54.09
C LYS A 195 -16.37 -46.38 53.52
N MET A 196 -15.34 -46.56 52.68
CA MET A 196 -14.97 -47.85 52.11
C MET A 196 -14.58 -48.84 53.23
N THR A 197 -13.75 -48.44 54.18
CA THR A 197 -13.38 -49.27 55.33
C THR A 197 -14.60 -49.66 56.16
N THR A 198 -15.54 -48.75 56.38
CA THR A 198 -16.81 -49.05 57.07
C THR A 198 -17.63 -50.08 56.30
N LEU A 199 -17.79 -49.93 54.97
CA LEU A 199 -18.52 -50.89 54.14
C LEU A 199 -17.86 -52.27 54.14
N VAL A 200 -16.54 -52.33 54.00
CA VAL A 200 -15.77 -53.58 54.08
C VAL A 200 -15.96 -54.26 55.44
N SER A 201 -15.92 -53.48 56.53
CA SER A 201 -16.16 -54.01 57.88
C SER A 201 -17.58 -54.58 58.00
N ILE A 202 -18.60 -53.88 57.50
CA ILE A 202 -19.99 -54.34 57.51
C ILE A 202 -20.17 -55.62 56.66
N LEU A 203 -19.48 -55.74 55.52
CA LEU A 203 -19.58 -56.89 54.62
C LEU A 203 -18.83 -58.13 55.14
N LEU A 204 -17.69 -57.96 55.82
CA LEU A 204 -16.86 -59.06 56.37
C LEU A 204 -17.44 -59.68 57.66
N ILE A 205 -18.12 -58.91 58.50
CA ILE A 205 -18.73 -59.42 59.75
C ILE A 205 -19.77 -60.54 59.49
N PRO A 206 -20.69 -60.44 58.51
CA PRO A 206 -21.62 -61.52 58.21
C PRO A 206 -20.97 -62.68 57.42
N THR A 207 -19.90 -62.47 56.65
CA THR A 207 -19.26 -63.57 55.89
C THR A 207 -18.59 -64.60 56.80
N ILE A 208 -18.04 -64.17 57.94
CA ILE A 208 -17.45 -65.08 58.93
C ILE A 208 -18.55 -65.88 59.66
N HIS A 209 -19.75 -65.32 59.81
CA HIS A 209 -20.87 -66.04 60.44
C HIS A 209 -21.51 -67.06 59.49
N TYR A 210 -21.49 -66.84 58.17
CA TYR A 210 -21.98 -67.80 57.16
C TYR A 210 -20.97 -68.91 56.80
N PHE A 211 -19.70 -68.83 57.25
CA PHE A 211 -18.68 -69.87 57.00
C PHE A 211 -18.38 -70.74 58.24
N LEU A 212 -18.98 -70.43 59.41
CA LEU A 212 -18.80 -71.16 60.67
C LEU A 212 -20.02 -72.02 61.06
N PHE A 213 -20.91 -72.30 60.10
CA PHE A 213 -21.95 -73.33 60.18
C PHE A 213 -21.99 -74.11 58.87
#